data_AF-A0A960GGJ1-F1
#
_entry.id   AF-A0A960GGJ1-F1
#
_cell.length_a   1.000
_cell.length_b   1.000
_cell.length_c   1.000
_cell.angle_alpha   90.00
_cell.angle_beta   90.00
_cell.angle_gamma   90.00
#
_symmetry.space_group_name_H-M   'P 1'
#
loop_
_entity.id
_entity.type
_entity.pdbx_description
1 polymer ?
#
loop_
_entity_poly.entity_id
_entity_poly.type
_entity_poly.pdbx_seq_one_letter_code
_entity_poly.pdbx_strand_id
1 'polypeptide(L)' 'MRKHITPSLIISLLALFIATSGASYAALQIPKNSVGTKQLKKNAVTSKKVKDRSLLAKDFKNGQLPAGPQG' A
#
# COMPACT_ATOMS: atom_id res chain seq x y z
N MET A 1 4.09 -16.86 -42.15
CA MET A 1 4.78 -16.20 -41.01
C MET A 1 5.06 -17.23 -39.92
N ARG A 2 6.26 -17.82 -39.88
CA ARG A 2 6.66 -18.72 -38.78
C ARG A 2 7.25 -17.86 -37.67
N LYS A 3 6.57 -17.76 -36.52
CA LYS A 3 7.12 -17.11 -35.33
C LYS A 3 8.24 -18.01 -34.80
N HIS A 4 9.48 -17.63 -35.07
CA HIS A 4 10.64 -18.25 -34.45
C HIS A 4 10.66 -17.80 -32.99
N ILE A 5 10.07 -18.61 -32.11
CA ILE A 5 10.22 -18.42 -30.66
C ILE A 5 11.67 -18.81 -30.35
N THR A 6 12.55 -17.81 -30.31
CA THR A 6 13.95 -18.02 -29.95
C THR A 6 14.06 -18.20 -28.43
N PRO A 7 14.94 -19.09 -27.94
CA PRO A 7 15.18 -19.25 -26.50
C PRO A 7 15.48 -17.92 -25.79
N SER A 8 16.13 -16.99 -26.49
CA SER A 8 16.44 -15.64 -26.00
C SER A 8 15.20 -14.83 -25.63
N LEU A 9 14.09 -14.97 -26.37
CA LEU A 9 12.84 -14.26 -26.08
C LEU A 9 12.18 -14.79 -24.79
N ILE A 10 12.27 -16.09 -24.54
CA ILE A 10 11.75 -16.70 -23.31
C ILE A 10 12.53 -16.17 -22.11
N ILE A 11 13.86 -16.15 -22.21
CA ILE A 11 14.74 -15.67 -21.15
C ILE A 11 14.55 -14.18 -20.90
N SER A 12 14.38 -13.35 -21.94
CA SER A 12 14.16 -11.91 -21.78
C SER A 12 12.81 -11.60 -21.12
N LEU A 13 11.75 -12.33 -21.47
CA LEU A 13 10.43 -12.18 -20.84
C LEU A 13 10.46 -12.63 -19.38
N LEU A 14 11.13 -13.74 -19.06
CA LEU A 14 11.28 -14.21 -17.69
C LEU A 14 12.08 -13.21 -16.83
N ALA A 15 13.18 -12.68 -17.37
CA ALA A 15 13.99 -11.67 -16.71
C ALA A 15 13.21 -10.37 -16.46
N LEU A 16 12.42 -9.90 -17.44
CA LEU A 16 11.57 -8.72 -17.30
C LEU A 16 10.47 -8.94 -16.26
N PHE A 17 9.89 -10.15 -16.20
CA PHE A 17 8.89 -10.52 -15.21
C PHE A 17 9.47 -10.52 -13.80
N ILE A 18 10.65 -11.11 -13.62
CA ILE A 18 11.35 -11.13 -12.33
C ILE A 18 11.74 -9.70 -11.90
N ALA A 19 12.27 -8.89 -12.82
CA ALA A 19 12.70 -7.52 -12.54
C ALA A 19 11.54 -6.61 -12.08
N THR A 20 10.33 -6.83 -12.58
CA THR A 20 9.14 -6.05 -12.21
C THR A 20 8.34 -6.64 -11.04
N SER A 21 8.67 -7.84 -10.56
CA SER A 21 7.87 -8.58 -9.56
C SER A 21 7.92 -8.02 -8.13
N GLY A 22 8.99 -7.32 -7.74
CA GLY A 22 9.26 -6.98 -6.34
C GLY A 22 8.20 -6.09 -5.66
N ALA A 23 7.67 -5.09 -6.37
CA ALA A 23 6.64 -4.20 -5.82
C ALA A 23 5.24 -4.84 -5.82
N SER A 24 4.94 -5.68 -6.80
CA SER A 24 3.64 -6.33 -6.96
C SER A 24 3.39 -7.37 -5.88
N TYR A 25 4.42 -8.11 -5.45
CA TYR A 25 4.28 -9.12 -4.39
C TYR A 25 3.82 -8.48 -3.06
N ALA A 26 4.45 -7.38 -2.63
CA ALA A 26 4.06 -6.72 -1.38
C ALA A 26 2.63 -6.13 -1.41
N ALA A 27 2.16 -5.67 -2.58
CA ALA A 27 0.81 -5.15 -2.75
C ALA A 27 -0.26 -6.25 -2.80
N LEU A 28 0.10 -7.46 -3.26
CA LEU A 28 -0.83 -8.58 -3.46
C LEU A 28 -0.84 -9.57 -2.28
N GLN A 29 0.26 -9.69 -1.51
CA GLN A 29 0.36 -10.66 -0.41
C GLN A 29 -0.30 -10.23 0.89
N ILE A 30 -0.74 -8.98 1.02
CA ILE A 30 -1.33 -8.49 2.27
C ILE A 30 -2.86 -8.50 2.13
N PRO A 31 -3.57 -9.44 2.78
CA PRO A 31 -5.02 -9.40 2.82
C PRO A 31 -5.49 -8.07 3.43
N LYS A 32 -6.64 -7.55 2.97
CA LYS A 32 -7.22 -6.33 3.53
C LYS A 32 -7.31 -6.44 5.06
N ASN A 33 -6.96 -5.37 5.76
CA ASN A 33 -6.95 -5.29 7.23
C ASN A 33 -5.94 -6.21 7.95
N SER A 34 -4.91 -6.71 7.26
CA SER A 34 -3.90 -7.60 7.86
C SER A 34 -2.60 -6.90 8.30
N VAL A 35 -2.59 -5.56 8.28
CA VAL A 35 -1.48 -4.75 8.83
C VAL A 35 -1.90 -4.24 10.20
N GLY A 36 -1.41 -4.90 11.25
CA GLY A 36 -1.58 -4.50 12.63
C GLY A 36 -0.49 -3.54 13.11
N THR A 37 -0.65 -3.04 14.34
CA THR A 37 0.27 -2.08 14.97
C THR A 37 1.70 -2.58 15.07
N LYS A 38 1.91 -3.88 15.31
CA LYS A 38 3.24 -4.50 15.40
C LYS A 38 4.05 -4.43 14.10
N GLN A 39 3.39 -4.32 12.95
CA GLN A 39 4.04 -4.19 11.64
C GLN A 39 4.35 -2.73 11.28
N LEU A 40 3.77 -1.76 12.00
CA LEU A 40 4.00 -0.34 11.77
C LEU A 40 5.19 0.16 12.59
N LYS A 41 6.19 0.71 11.90
CA LYS A 41 7.30 1.42 12.54
C LYS A 41 6.80 2.74 13.15
N LYS A 42 7.55 3.28 14.12
CA LYS A 42 7.30 4.63 14.66
C LYS A 42 7.28 5.64 13.50
N ASN A 43 6.32 6.56 13.51
CA ASN A 43 6.09 7.57 12.46
C ASN A 43 5.77 6.99 11.06
N ALA A 44 5.35 5.73 10.96
CA ALA A 44 4.98 5.13 9.67
C ALA A 44 3.70 5.74 9.08
N VAL A 45 2.76 6.20 9.91
CA VAL A 45 1.52 6.85 9.48
C VAL A 45 1.69 8.36 9.61
N THR A 46 1.69 9.06 8.48
CA THR A 46 1.78 10.52 8.38
C THR A 46 0.55 11.06 7.69
N SER A 47 0.29 12.38 7.75
CA SER A 47 -0.93 12.99 7.19
C SER A 47 -1.16 12.64 5.71
N LYS A 48 -0.10 12.53 4.91
CA LYS A 48 -0.18 12.13 3.48
C LYS A 48 -0.70 10.69 3.26
N LYS A 49 -0.67 9.85 4.30
CA LYS A 49 -1.13 8.45 4.25
C LYS A 49 -2.54 8.29 4.83
N VAL A 50 -3.11 9.35 5.39
CA VAL A 50 -4.48 9.37 5.92
C VAL A 50 -5.37 10.04 4.89
N LYS A 51 -6.48 9.40 4.53
CA LYS A 51 -7.45 10.00 3.61
C LYS A 51 -8.16 11.16 4.31
N ASP A 52 -8.33 12.28 3.61
CA ASP A 52 -9.09 13.41 4.13
C ASP A 52 -10.50 13.00 4.55
N ARG A 53 -10.95 13.51 5.70
CA ARG A 53 -12.27 13.26 6.29
C ARG A 53 -12.57 11.78 6.60
N SER A 54 -11.54 10.94 6.73
CA SER A 54 -11.72 9.51 7.09
C SER A 54 -11.69 9.23 8.59
N LEU A 55 -11.16 10.16 9.40
CA LEU A 55 -11.06 10.01 10.85
C LEU A 55 -12.36 10.45 11.53
N LEU A 56 -12.77 9.69 12.55
CA LEU A 56 -13.92 9.94 13.40
C LEU A 56 -13.47 10.53 14.74
N ALA A 57 -14.40 11.15 15.48
CA ALA A 57 -14.08 11.74 16.79
C ALA A 57 -13.45 10.74 17.78
N LYS A 58 -13.85 9.47 17.71
CA LYS A 58 -13.31 8.37 18.53
C LYS A 58 -11.85 8.01 18.24
N ASP A 59 -11.31 8.41 17.08
CA ASP A 59 -9.93 8.12 16.69
C ASP A 59 -8.93 9.10 17.32
N PHE A 60 -9.44 10.18 17.92
CA PHE A 60 -8.67 11.19 18.63
C PHE A 60 -8.75 10.97 20.14
N LYS A 61 -7.69 11.37 20.85
CA LYS A 61 -7.72 11.41 22.31
C LYS A 61 -8.70 12.49 22.79
N ASN A 62 -9.28 12.27 23.97
CA ASN A 62 -10.14 13.25 24.61
C ASN A 62 -9.44 14.62 24.71
N GLY A 63 -10.16 15.67 24.31
CA GLY A 63 -9.64 17.05 24.31
C GLY A 63 -8.77 17.45 23.10
N GLN A 64 -8.52 16.55 22.13
CA GLN A 64 -7.79 16.93 20.92
C GLN A 64 -8.63 17.65 19.87
N LEU A 65 -9.95 17.47 19.91
CA LEU A 65 -10.85 18.13 18.97
C LEU A 65 -11.42 19.40 19.61
N PRO A 66 -11.28 20.58 18.96
CA PRO A 66 -11.98 21.76 19.40
C PRO A 66 -13.49 21.53 19.26
N ALA A 67 -14.27 22.07 20.21
CA ALA A 67 -15.71 22.12 20.05
C ALA A 67 -16.03 22.91 18.78
N GLY A 68 -16.81 22.31 17.88
CA GLY A 68 -17.30 23.02 16.71
C GLY A 68 -18.21 24.18 17.14
N PRO A 69 -18.43 25.18 16.27
CA PRO A 69 -19.41 26.23 16.53
C PRO A 69 -20.76 25.58 16.85
N GLN A 70 -21.36 26.03 17.95
CA GLN A 70 -22.71 25.62 18.34
C GLN A 70 -23.68 26.24 17.33
N GLY A 71 -24.47 25.39 16.67
CA GLY A 71 -25.49 25.82 15.72
C GLY A 71 -26.61 26.62 16.37
#